data_AF-A0A943XU28-F1
#
_entry.id   AF-A0A943XU28-F1
#
_cell.length_a   1.000
_cell.length_b   1.000
_cell.length_c   1.000
_cell.angle_alpha   90.00
_cell.angle_beta   90.00
_cell.angle_gamma   90.00
#
_symmetry.space_group_name_H-M   'P 1'
#
loop_
_entity.id
_entity.type
_entity.pdbx_description
1 polymer ?
#
loop_
_entity_poly.entity_id
_entity_poly.type
_entity_poly.pdbx_seq_one_letter_code
_entity_poly.pdbx_strand_id
1 'polypeptide(L)' 'MVMPVQDIDRLGIAEDHVRLLGIDVPKITIPVRPGRNIAIIMEVAAMNFRLKSLGHNPADMLDQKMLALLG' A
#
# COMPACT_ATOMS: atom_id res chain seq x y z
N MET A 1 4.96 4.90 -19.50
CA MET A 1 6.02 4.08 -18.88
C MET A 1 5.31 3.00 -18.05
N VAL A 2 5.27 1.76 -18.54
CA VAL A 2 4.65 0.64 -17.82
C VAL A 2 5.77 -0.05 -17.06
N MET A 3 5.73 -0.02 -15.73
CA MET A 3 6.72 -0.76 -14.93
C MET A 3 6.40 -2.26 -14.98
N PRO A 4 7.41 -3.13 -15.11
CA PRO A 4 7.21 -4.57 -15.05
C PRO A 4 6.57 -4.95 -13.71
N VAL A 5 5.56 -5.84 -13.75
CA VAL A 5 4.79 -6.30 -12.59
C VAL A 5 5.67 -6.96 -11.52
N GLN A 6 6.88 -7.38 -11.88
CA GLN A 6 7.82 -8.09 -11.01
C GLN A 6 8.26 -7.29 -9.77
N ASP A 7 8.28 -5.95 -9.80
CA ASP A 7 8.78 -5.11 -8.69
C ASP A 7 7.67 -4.33 -7.97
N ILE A 8 6.50 -4.93 -7.80
CA ILE A 8 5.42 -4.32 -7.01
C ILE A 8 5.51 -4.86 -5.59
N ASP A 9 5.77 -3.97 -4.63
CA ASP A 9 5.67 -4.29 -3.21
C ASP A 9 4.24 -4.77 -2.89
N ARG A 10 4.14 -6.04 -2.49
CA ARG A 10 2.87 -6.71 -2.18
C ARG A 10 2.48 -6.61 -0.72
N LEU A 11 3.43 -6.28 0.15
CA LEU A 11 3.24 -6.15 1.59
C LEU A 11 2.92 -4.69 1.95
N GLY A 12 3.32 -3.74 1.09
CA GLY A 12 3.09 -2.32 1.30
C GLY A 12 3.94 -1.78 2.47
N ILE A 13 5.15 -2.31 2.61
CA ILE A 13 6.12 -1.93 3.65
C ILE A 13 6.96 -0.73 3.17
N ALA A 14 7.20 -0.61 1.87
CA ALA A 14 7.92 0.51 1.29
C ALA A 14 7.00 1.72 1.07
N GLU A 15 7.32 2.84 1.70
CA GLU A 15 6.62 4.12 1.50
C GLU A 15 7.30 4.93 0.38
N ASP A 16 6.71 4.90 -0.81
CA ASP A 16 7.16 5.73 -1.93
C ASP A 16 6.66 7.18 -1.76
N HIS A 17 7.44 8.16 -2.19
CA HIS A 17 7.12 9.58 -2.05
C HIS A 17 7.36 10.32 -3.37
N VAL A 18 6.58 11.37 -3.62
CA VAL A 18 6.75 12.29 -4.75
C VAL A 18 6.94 13.72 -4.25
N ARG A 19 7.97 14.39 -4.73
CA ARG A 19 8.28 15.78 -4.40
C ARG A 19 7.36 16.71 -5.21
N LEU A 20 6.48 17.44 -4.55
CA LEU A 20 5.58 18.42 -5.16
C LEU A 20 5.76 19.76 -4.45
N LEU A 21 6.13 20.81 -5.19
CA LEU A 21 6.36 22.16 -4.65
C LEU A 21 7.33 22.20 -3.45
N GLY A 22 8.31 21.29 -3.43
CA GLY A 22 9.28 21.17 -2.35
C GLY A 22 8.82 20.36 -1.13
N ILE A 23 7.61 19.80 -1.16
CA ILE A 23 7.02 18.96 -0.12
C ILE A 23 7.05 17.50 -0.60
N ASP A 24 7.45 16.57 0.28
CA ASP A 24 7.36 15.14 -0.01
C ASP A 24 5.96 14.62 0.32
N VAL A 25 5.28 14.10 -0.70
CA VAL A 25 3.90 13.59 -0.62
C VAL A 25 3.93 12.08 -0.80
N PRO A 26 3.26 11.30 0.07
CA PRO A 26 3.22 9.84 -0.07
C PRO A 26 2.53 9.43 -1.37
N LYS A 27 3.09 8.41 -2.03
CA LYS A 27 2.67 7.91 -3.34
C LYS A 27 2.41 6.41 -3.26
N ILE A 28 1.27 5.99 -3.82
CA ILE A 28 0.90 4.58 -3.97
C ILE A 28 0.73 4.28 -5.46
N THR A 29 1.42 3.26 -5.96
CA THR A 29 1.31 2.82 -7.35
C THR A 29 0.44 1.58 -7.45
N ILE A 30 -0.68 1.67 -8.17
CA ILE A 30 -1.64 0.58 -8.31
C ILE A 30 -1.62 0.07 -9.76
N PRO A 31 -1.29 -1.21 -10.01
CA PRO A 31 -1.33 -1.76 -11.36
C PRO A 31 -2.78 -1.92 -11.83
N VAL A 32 -3.11 -1.32 -12.96
CA VAL A 32 -4.44 -1.44 -13.57
C VAL A 32 -4.45 -2.61 -14.54
N ARG A 33 -5.38 -3.54 -14.35
CA ARG A 33 -5.65 -4.64 -15.28
C ARG A 33 -7.13 -4.61 -15.68
N PRO A 34 -7.46 -4.88 -16.96
CA PRO A 34 -8.85 -4.97 -17.38
C PRO A 34 -9.60 -6.04 -16.58
N GLY A 35 -10.87 -5.79 -16.28
CA GLY A 35 -11.71 -6.68 -15.46
C GLY A 35 -11.68 -6.40 -13.95
N ARG A 36 -10.96 -5.37 -13.47
CA ARG A 36 -11.03 -4.91 -12.07
C ARG A 36 -11.85 -3.63 -11.91
N ASN A 37 -12.62 -3.55 -10.83
CA ASN A 37 -13.30 -2.33 -10.42
C ASN A 37 -12.30 -1.36 -9.77
N ILE A 38 -11.93 -0.31 -10.49
CA ILE A 38 -10.92 0.66 -10.07
C ILE A 38 -11.42 1.49 -8.88
N ALA A 39 -12.72 1.80 -8.81
CA ALA A 39 -13.28 2.62 -7.73
C ALA A 39 -13.12 1.92 -6.36
N ILE A 40 -13.43 0.64 -6.29
CA ILE A 40 -13.25 -0.17 -5.07
C ILE A 40 -11.79 -0.23 -4.65
N ILE A 41 -10.87 -0.38 -5.61
CA ILE A 41 -9.43 -0.43 -5.31
C ILE A 41 -8.95 0.90 -4.74
N MET A 42 -9.43 2.03 -5.28
CA MET A 42 -9.11 3.36 -4.76
C MET A 42 -9.65 3.59 -3.34
N GLU A 43 -10.86 3.11 -3.05
CA GLU A 43 -11.47 3.22 -1.72
C GLU A 43 -10.66 2.45 -0.66
N VAL A 44 -10.29 1.20 -0.97
CA VAL A 44 -9.47 0.36 -0.07
C VAL A 44 -8.08 0.97 0.12
N ALA A 45 -7.47 1.50 -0.93
CA ALA A 45 -6.18 2.18 -0.84
C ALA A 45 -6.24 3.41 0.08
N ALA A 46 -7.29 4.24 -0.05
CA ALA A 46 -7.48 5.42 0.79
C ALA A 46 -7.74 5.04 2.26
N MET A 47 -8.54 4.00 2.50
CA MET A 47 -8.81 3.49 3.85
C MET A 47 -7.52 2.96 4.51
N ASN A 48 -6.72 2.21 3.77
CA ASN A 48 -5.43 1.69 4.25
C ASN A 48 -4.45 2.83 4.58
N PHE A 49 -4.35 3.84 3.72
CA PHE A 49 -3.53 5.02 3.98
C PHE A 49 -3.95 5.73 5.29
N ARG A 50 -5.26 5.89 5.50
CA ARG A 50 -5.80 6.49 6.73
C ARG A 50 -5.49 5.64 7.96
N LEU A 51 -5.60 4.31 7.88
CA LEU A 51 -5.28 3.41 9.00
C LEU A 51 -3.80 3.50 9.39
N LYS A 52 -2.90 3.50 8.41
CA LYS A 52 -1.46 3.69 8.64
C LYS A 52 -1.15 5.03 9.31
N SER A 53 -1.77 6.11 8.84
CA SER A 53 -1.62 7.44 9.45
C SER A 53 -2.14 7.52 10.89
N LEU A 54 -3.03 6.62 11.30
CA LEU A 54 -3.54 6.51 12.67
C LEU A 54 -2.66 5.60 13.56
N GLY A 55 -1.54 5.09 13.04
CA GLY A 55 -0.62 4.20 13.77
C GLY A 55 -1.02 2.72 13.74
N HIS A 56 -2.03 2.35 12.95
CA HIS A 56 -2.39 0.95 12.72
C HIS A 56 -1.83 0.50 11.37
N ASN A 57 -0.64 -0.11 11.41
CA ASN A 57 -0.09 -0.77 10.23
C ASN A 57 -0.65 -2.21 10.15
N PRO A 58 -1.55 -2.50 9.20
CA PRO A 58 -2.15 -3.83 9.09
C PRO A 58 -1.13 -4.93 8.76
N ALA A 59 0.02 -4.57 8.16
CA ALA A 59 1.12 -5.51 7.93
C ALA A 59 1.75 -5.96 9.25
N ASP A 60 2.04 -5.02 10.17
CA ASP A 60 2.63 -5.35 11.48
C ASP A 60 1.67 -6.18 12.34
N MET A 61 0.36 -5.89 12.28
CA MET A 61 -0.65 -6.71 12.95
C MET A 61 -0.73 -8.13 12.39
N LEU A 62 -0.56 -8.29 11.08
CA LEU A 62 -0.52 -9.60 10.45
C LEU A 62 0.73 -10.38 10.85
N ASP A 63 1.89 -9.73 10.86
CA ASP A 63 3.17 -10.33 11.26
C ASP A 63 3.15 -10.76 12.72
N GLN A 64 2.65 -9.92 13.63
CA GLN A 64 2.47 -10.29 15.05
C GLN A 64 1.57 -11.52 15.22
N LYS A 65 0.49 -11.59 14.44
CA LYS A 65 -0.48 -12.70 14.52
C LYS A 65 0.08 -13.99 13.90
N MET A 66 0.88 -13.89 12.84
CA MET A 66 1.63 -15.01 12.25
C MET A 66 2.67 -15.57 13.23
N LEU A 67 3.47 -14.70 13.86
CA LEU A 67 4.45 -15.08 14.88
C LEU A 67 3.80 -15.79 16.08
N ALA A 68 2.62 -15.32 16.51
CA ALA A 68 1.87 -15.92 17.62
C ALA A 68 1.24 -17.29 17.28
N LEU A 69 1.08 -17.63 15.99
CA LEU A 69 0.55 -18.93 15.54
C LEU A 69 1.66 -19.95 15.23
N LEU A 70 2.89 -19.47 15.01
CA LEU A 70 4.06 -20.28 14.69
C LEU A 70 4.93 -20.59 15.94
N GLY A 71 4.58 -20.03 17.10
CA GLY A 71 5.09 -20.43 18.42
C GLY A 71 4.07 -21.28 19.17
#